data_AF-A0A933US19-F1
#
_entry.id   AF-A0A933US19-F1
#
_cell.length_a   1.000
_cell.length_b   1.000
_cell.length_c   1.000
_cell.angle_alpha   90.00
_cell.angle_beta   90.00
_cell.angle_gamma   90.00
#
_symmetry.space_group_name_H-M   'P 1'
#
loop_
_entity.id
_entity.type
_entity.pdbx_description
1 polymer ?
#
loop_
_entity_poly.entity_id
_entity_poly.type
_entity_poly.pdbx_seq_one_letter_code
_entity_poly.pdbx_strand_id
1 'polypeptide(L)' 'MTAPRTYETQDRHLVLRGGDLDGRRWVGVIGVGHRVVVGPGPWQASHVYVVTDEQVPDGAGGFASVAVPASFA' A
#
# COMPACT_ATOMS: atom_id res chain seq x y z
N MET A 1 -22.62 -6.41 13.05
CA MET A 1 -22.89 -6.21 11.61
C MET A 1 -21.63 -5.65 11.00
N THR A 2 -20.87 -6.46 10.26
CA THR A 2 -19.66 -5.99 9.57
C THR A 2 -20.12 -5.29 8.30
N ALA A 3 -19.90 -3.98 8.19
CA ALA A 3 -20.20 -3.26 6.96
C ALA A 3 -19.51 -3.95 5.78
N PRO A 4 -20.15 -4.02 4.59
CA PRO A 4 -19.47 -4.51 3.39
C PRO A 4 -18.20 -3.67 3.21
N ARG A 5 -17.04 -4.35 3.09
CA ARG A 5 -15.78 -3.69 2.78
C ARG A 5 -15.92 -3.08 1.39
N THR A 6 -16.32 -1.81 1.32
CA THR A 6 -16.30 -1.07 0.07
C THR A 6 -14.83 -0.93 -0.32
N TYR A 7 -14.40 -1.79 -1.25
CA TYR A 7 -13.09 -1.73 -1.89
C TYR A 7 -13.09 -0.56 -2.87
N GLU A 8 -13.19 0.65 -2.35
CA GLU A 8 -13.15 1.87 -3.13
C GLU A 8 -11.71 2.31 -3.34
N THR A 9 -11.38 2.52 -4.61
CA THR A 9 -10.12 3.12 -5.04
C THR A 9 -10.13 4.59 -4.64
N GLN A 10 -9.17 5.00 -3.84
CA GLN A 10 -9.04 6.38 -3.34
C GLN A 10 -7.57 6.80 -3.44
N ASP A 11 -7.30 8.11 -3.44
CA ASP A 11 -5.94 8.62 -3.25
C ASP A 11 -5.41 8.14 -1.89
N ARG A 12 -4.40 7.27 -1.94
CA ARG A 12 -3.78 6.71 -0.75
C ARG A 12 -2.30 7.02 -0.73
N HIS A 13 -1.88 7.54 0.43
CA HIS A 13 -0.49 7.51 0.84
C HIS A 13 -0.21 6.10 1.35
N LEU A 14 0.81 5.44 0.80
CA LEU A 14 1.24 4.11 1.19
C LEU A 14 2.56 4.18 1.95
N VAL A 15 2.65 3.42 3.04
CA VAL A 15 3.92 3.05 3.67
C VAL A 15 4.21 1.60 3.32
N LEU A 16 5.35 1.37 2.66
CA LEU A 16 5.78 0.03 2.30
C LEU A 16 6.42 -0.64 3.52
N ARG A 17 5.94 -1.82 3.90
CA ARG A 17 6.46 -2.59 5.04
C ARG A 17 6.99 -3.95 4.57
N GLY A 18 8.27 -4.19 4.79
CA GLY A 18 9.00 -5.38 4.36
C GLY A 18 9.48 -5.33 2.90
N GLY A 19 10.32 -6.30 2.54
CA GLY A 19 10.95 -6.38 1.21
C GLY A 19 11.99 -5.28 0.95
N ASP A 20 12.34 -5.10 -0.32
CA ASP A 20 13.46 -4.25 -0.74
C ASP A 20 13.20 -2.74 -0.55
N LEU A 21 11.93 -2.34 -0.44
CA LEU A 21 11.50 -0.95 -0.37
C LEU A 21 10.90 -0.58 0.98
N ASP A 22 11.20 -1.34 2.03
CA ASP A 22 10.72 -1.10 3.40
C ASP A 22 10.95 0.35 3.87
N GLY A 23 9.95 0.90 4.56
CA GLY A 23 9.95 2.27 5.08
C GLY A 23 9.73 3.37 4.04
N ARG A 24 9.71 3.05 2.74
CA ARG A 24 9.45 4.05 1.70
C ARG A 24 7.98 4.43 1.64
N ARG A 25 7.74 5.65 1.14
CA ARG A 25 6.41 6.20 0.90
C ARG A 25 6.08 6.24 -0.58
N TRP A 26 4.83 5.95 -0.91
CA TRP A 26 4.30 6.04 -2.27
C TRP A 26 2.92 6.68 -2.24
N VAL A 27 2.49 7.33 -3.31
CA VAL A 27 1.16 7.95 -3.41
C VAL A 27 0.52 7.56 -4.72
N GLY A 28 -0.75 7.16 -4.66
CA GLY A 28 -1.57 6.95 -5.85
C GLY A 28 -2.97 6.48 -5.52
N VAL A 29 -3.81 6.42 -6.56
CA VAL A 29 -5.21 6.03 -6.47
C VAL A 29 -5.30 4.49 -6.45
N ILE A 30 -5.53 3.90 -5.29
CA ILE A 30 -5.55 2.43 -5.12
C ILE A 30 -6.52 1.97 -4.01
N GLY A 31 -7.10 0.78 -4.17
CA GLY A 31 -7.96 0.12 -3.18
C GLY A 31 -7.19 -0.86 -2.27
N VAL A 32 -7.77 -1.16 -1.10
CA VAL A 32 -7.28 -2.25 -0.24
C VAL A 32 -7.36 -3.59 -0.98
N GLY A 33 -6.40 -4.48 -0.78
CA GLY A 33 -6.30 -5.79 -1.45
C GLY A 33 -5.80 -5.73 -2.89
N HIS A 34 -5.62 -4.53 -3.47
CA HIS A 34 -5.04 -4.39 -4.80
C HIS A 34 -3.52 -4.51 -4.76
N ARG A 35 -2.96 -5.06 -5.85
CA ARG A 35 -1.52 -5.09 -6.10
C ARG A 35 -1.08 -3.80 -6.79
N VAL A 36 0.02 -3.24 -6.31
CA VAL A 36 0.71 -2.07 -6.90
C VAL A 36 2.15 -2.41 -7.18
N VAL A 37 2.68 -1.88 -8.27
CA VAL A 37 4.12 -1.89 -8.56
C VAL A 37 4.68 -0.56 -8.07
N VAL A 38 5.62 -0.62 -7.14
CA VAL A 38 6.23 0.55 -6.49
C VAL A 38 7.74 0.58 -6.66
N GLY A 39 8.32 1.77 -6.71
CA GLY A 39 9.76 1.96 -6.88
C GLY A 39 10.16 2.39 -8.30
N PRO A 40 11.35 3.00 -8.44
CA PRO A 40 11.83 3.50 -9.72
C PRO A 40 12.36 2.38 -10.62
N GLY A 41 12.39 2.64 -11.93
CA GLY A 41 13.02 1.76 -12.92
C GLY A 41 12.06 0.75 -13.56
N PRO A 42 12.61 -0.28 -14.24
CA PRO A 42 11.80 -1.29 -14.92
C PRO A 42 11.01 -2.14 -13.90
N TRP A 43 9.92 -2.71 -14.38
CA TRP A 43 9.08 -3.61 -13.59
C TRP A 43 9.88 -4.80 -13.05
N GLN A 44 9.74 -5.09 -11.76
CA GLN A 44 10.36 -6.24 -11.07
C GLN A 44 9.35 -6.88 -10.12
N ALA A 45 9.43 -8.19 -9.94
CA ALA A 45 8.51 -8.91 -9.05
C ALA A 45 8.65 -8.47 -7.58
N SER A 46 9.86 -8.11 -7.13
CA SER A 46 10.12 -7.60 -5.77
C SER A 46 9.51 -6.22 -5.51
N HIS A 47 9.09 -5.51 -6.56
CA HIS A 47 8.41 -4.22 -6.48
C HIS A 47 6.89 -4.34 -6.36
N VAL A 48 6.33 -5.56 -6.32
CA VAL A 48 4.88 -5.76 -6.22
C VAL A 48 4.46 -5.84 -4.75
N TYR A 49 3.61 -4.90 -4.33
CA TYR A 49 3.08 -4.80 -2.98
C TYR A 49 1.55 -4.90 -2.99
N VAL A 50 0.96 -5.46 -1.94
CA VAL A 50 -0.49 -5.51 -1.70
C VAL A 50 -0.86 -4.49 -0.64
N VAL A 51 -1.83 -3.64 -0.95
CA VAL A 51 -2.36 -2.65 0.01
C VAL A 51 -3.21 -3.37 1.06
N THR A 52 -2.94 -3.15 2.34
CA THR A 52 -3.69 -3.76 3.45
C THR A 52 -4.77 -2.79 3.97
N ASP A 53 -5.65 -3.27 4.86
CA ASP A 53 -6.60 -2.43 5.60
C ASP A 53 -5.95 -1.73 6.80
N GLU A 54 -4.66 -1.98 7.08
CA GLU A 54 -3.92 -1.30 8.14
C GLU A 54 -3.60 0.15 7.73
N GLN A 55 -3.80 1.06 8.68
CA GLN A 55 -3.48 2.48 8.53
C GLN A 55 -2.55 2.95 9.65
N VAL A 56 -1.57 3.77 9.29
CA VAL A 56 -0.60 4.39 10.21
C VAL A 56 -0.61 5.91 10.09
N PRO A 57 -0.39 6.66 11.18
CA PRO A 57 -0.26 8.12 11.11
C PRO A 57 0.90 8.53 10.18
N ASP A 58 0.66 9.50 9.29
CA ASP A 58 1.67 9.92 8.30
C ASP A 58 2.62 11.04 8.78
N GLY A 59 2.32 11.63 9.95
CA GLY A 59 3.04 12.74 10.56
C GLY A 59 2.60 14.14 10.09
N ALA A 60 1.70 14.23 9.11
CA ALA A 60 1.10 15.48 8.60
C ALA A 60 -0.35 15.70 9.08
N GLY A 61 -0.83 14.83 9.99
CA GLY A 61 -2.21 14.84 10.47
C GLY A 61 -3.16 13.96 9.64
N GLY A 62 -2.63 13.18 8.69
CA GLY A 62 -3.36 12.20 7.90
C GLY A 62 -3.02 10.75 8.27
N PHE A 63 -3.60 9.82 7.51
CA PHE A 63 -3.32 8.39 7.61
C PHE A 63 -2.76 7.87 6.29
N ALA A 64 -1.71 7.06 6.38
CA ALA A 64 -1.19 6.29 5.27
C ALA A 64 -1.64 4.82 5.41
N SER A 65 -2.04 4.19 4.31
CA SER A 65 -2.29 2.75 4.29
C SER A 65 -0.97 1.99 4.26
N VAL A 66 -0.91 0.81 4.86
CA VAL A 66 0.28 -0.05 4.78
C VAL A 66 0.18 -0.91 3.52
N ALA A 67 1.31 -1.12 2.85
CA ALA A 67 1.40 -2.11 1.78
C ALA A 67 2.56 -3.07 2.07
N VAL A 68 2.35 -4.37 1.83
CA VAL A 68 3.33 -5.43 2.10
C VAL A 68 3.72 -6.15 0.81
N PRO A 69 4.92 -6.74 0.69
CA PRO A 69 5.30 -7.52 -0.48
C PRO A 69 4.25 -8.58 -0.84
N ALA A 70 3.92 -8.69 -2.11
CA ALA A 70 2.91 -9.64 -2.60
C ALA A 70 3.32 -11.11 -2.39
N SER A 71 4.60 -11.38 -2.14
CA SER A 71 5.10 -12.71 -1.75
C SER A 71 4.70 -13.12 -0.33
N PHE A 72 4.24 -12.18 0.51
CA PHE A 72 3.75 -12.45 1.86
C PHE A 72 2.22 -12.54 1.96
N ALA A 73 1.49 -12.32 0.86
CA ALA A 73 0.03 -12.21 0.81
C ALA A 73 -0.63 -13.40 0.11
#